data_AF-A0A7V8AY28-F1
#
_entry.id   AF-A0A7V8AY28-F1
#
_cell.length_a   1.000
_cell.length_b   1.000
_cell.length_c   1.000
_cell.angle_alpha   90.00
_cell.angle_beta   90.00
_cell.angle_gamma   90.00
#
_symmetry.space_group_name_H-M   'P 1'
#
loop_
_entity.id
_entity.type
_entity.pdbx_description
1 polymer ?
#
loop_
_entity_poly.entity_id
_entity_poly.type
_entity_poly.pdbx_seq_one_letter_code
_entity_poly.pdbx_strand_id
1 'polypeptide(L)'
;MQPQAVMKKQSFTALSSTVLVIAALASPQALAQSVNPIGTLTASPNLVPAGTRPTLTWSVTYPVSVMDYVTIKIPGGITPKQNLVCDVRIIGASVTTQDAKGKTVYLETLGQILCNGASTWSTIFDGLNTDTRIQTQAIVKSFTATANQPINFGGYYINKVKSFAYTSQIGDNVRFQVNGDTPPSNLPGCNDASLNSFLKPYLNASGKVQIGPMDVIIFMELTTNNKATLGYDLQDLVFLVTFTKPLNP
;
A
#
# COMPACT_ATOMS: atom_id res chain seq x y z
N MET A 1 55.21 63.42 -11.99
CA MET A 1 55.90 62.49 -11.06
C MET A 1 54.99 61.30 -10.82
N GLN A 2 55.25 60.19 -11.51
CA GLN A 2 54.65 58.88 -11.25
C GLN A 2 55.78 57.93 -10.85
N PRO A 3 55.67 57.20 -9.73
CA PRO A 3 56.50 56.04 -9.48
C PRO A 3 55.78 54.76 -9.91
N GLN A 4 56.50 53.97 -10.70
CA GLN A 4 56.19 52.60 -11.10
C GLN A 4 56.08 51.67 -9.88
N ALA A 5 55.06 50.81 -9.86
CA ALA A 5 54.95 49.70 -8.94
C ALA A 5 55.65 48.45 -9.53
N VAL A 6 56.62 47.93 -8.79
CA VAL A 6 57.40 46.72 -9.10
C VAL A 6 56.55 45.47 -8.84
N MET A 7 56.41 44.65 -9.88
CA MET A 7 55.69 43.37 -9.87
C MET A 7 56.56 42.26 -9.24
N LYS A 8 56.18 41.77 -8.06
CA LYS A 8 56.78 40.56 -7.46
C LYS A 8 56.07 39.32 -7.99
N LYS A 9 56.82 38.45 -8.68
CA LYS A 9 56.40 37.11 -9.11
C LYS A 9 56.21 36.22 -7.89
N GLN A 10 55.02 35.64 -7.72
CA GLN A 10 54.77 34.55 -6.79
C GLN A 10 54.72 33.24 -7.57
N SER A 11 55.68 32.36 -7.28
CA SER A 11 55.77 31.00 -7.80
C SER A 11 54.79 30.11 -7.05
N PHE A 12 53.81 29.54 -7.74
CA PHE A 12 52.94 28.50 -7.17
C PHE A 12 53.57 27.13 -7.40
N THR A 13 54.05 26.51 -6.33
CA THR A 13 54.47 25.11 -6.30
C THR A 13 53.22 24.25 -6.18
N ALA A 14 52.88 23.50 -7.23
CA ALA A 14 51.77 22.55 -7.21
C ALA A 14 52.20 21.28 -6.45
N LEU A 15 51.58 21.03 -5.30
CA LEU A 15 51.63 19.75 -4.61
C LEU A 15 50.36 18.97 -4.96
N SER A 16 50.53 17.92 -5.76
CA SER A 16 49.52 16.90 -6.03
C SER A 16 49.05 16.25 -4.73
N SER A 17 47.74 16.26 -4.48
CA SER A 17 47.10 15.41 -3.47
C SER A 17 45.94 14.69 -4.13
N THR A 18 46.20 13.46 -4.57
CA THR A 18 45.19 12.55 -5.11
C THR A 18 44.33 12.05 -3.95
N VAL A 19 43.17 12.66 -3.72
CA VAL A 19 42.15 12.11 -2.82
C VAL A 19 41.38 11.07 -3.61
N LEU A 20 41.71 9.79 -3.40
CA LEU A 20 40.92 8.67 -3.89
C LEU A 20 39.71 8.52 -2.95
N VAL A 21 38.57 9.15 -3.31
CA VAL A 21 37.30 8.89 -2.63
C VAL A 21 36.82 7.51 -3.06
N ILE A 22 37.08 6.50 -2.23
CA ILE A 22 36.37 5.21 -2.34
C ILE A 22 34.97 5.47 -1.80
N ALA A 23 34.05 5.84 -2.69
CA ALA A 23 32.63 5.78 -2.42
C ALA A 23 32.26 4.29 -2.32
N ALA A 24 32.29 3.75 -1.10
CA ALA A 24 31.62 2.49 -0.83
C ALA A 24 30.13 2.71 -1.13
N LEU A 25 29.68 2.14 -2.24
CA LEU A 25 28.26 1.90 -2.52
C LEU A 25 27.75 0.95 -1.43
N ALA A 26 27.42 1.52 -0.27
CA ALA A 26 26.59 0.84 0.71
C ALA A 26 25.18 0.78 0.10
N SER A 27 24.93 -0.24 -0.71
CA SER A 27 23.57 -0.68 -0.97
C SER A 27 22.92 -0.88 0.40
N PRO A 28 21.82 -0.19 0.74
CA PRO A 28 21.10 -0.53 1.95
C PRO A 28 20.65 -1.99 1.81
N GLN A 29 21.28 -2.88 2.58
CA GLN A 29 20.73 -4.20 2.78
C GLN A 29 19.47 -3.99 3.60
N ALA A 30 18.31 -4.09 2.94
CA ALA A 30 17.05 -4.24 3.63
C ALA A 30 17.13 -5.54 4.43
N LEU A 31 17.41 -5.44 5.72
CA LEU A 31 17.28 -6.58 6.62
C LEU A 31 15.78 -6.88 6.73
N ALA A 32 15.40 -8.10 6.31
CA ALA A 32 14.04 -8.60 6.45
C ALA A 32 13.60 -8.50 7.92
N GLN A 33 12.32 -8.23 8.14
CA GLN A 33 11.71 -8.19 9.48
C GLN A 33 12.17 -9.40 10.32
N SER A 34 12.60 -9.15 11.56
CA SER A 34 13.04 -10.16 12.55
C SER A 34 11.85 -10.97 13.10
N VAL A 35 11.08 -11.56 12.19
CA VAL A 35 10.07 -12.55 12.52
C VAL A 35 10.15 -13.60 11.43
N ASN A 36 11.04 -14.57 11.62
CA ASN A 36 11.22 -15.61 10.64
C ASN A 36 9.90 -16.38 10.50
N PRO A 37 9.31 -16.47 9.29
CA PRO A 37 8.21 -17.38 9.07
C PRO A 37 8.62 -18.79 9.52
N ILE A 38 7.90 -19.35 10.48
CA ILE A 38 8.09 -20.75 10.88
C ILE A 38 7.14 -21.58 10.02
N GLY A 39 7.58 -22.75 9.57
CA GLY A 39 6.73 -23.52 8.69
C GLY A 39 7.11 -24.97 8.56
N THR A 40 6.16 -25.78 8.11
CA THR A 40 6.36 -27.19 7.79
C THR A 40 6.25 -27.36 6.28
N LEU A 41 7.26 -28.00 5.69
CA LEU A 41 7.21 -28.49 4.33
C LEU A 41 6.83 -29.97 4.39
N THR A 42 5.72 -30.35 3.80
CA THR A 42 5.29 -31.74 3.66
C THR A 42 5.23 -32.14 2.19
N ALA A 43 5.44 -33.42 1.93
CA ALA A 43 5.32 -34.02 0.61
C ALA A 43 4.34 -35.19 0.70
N SER A 44 3.35 -35.24 -0.19
CA SER A 44 2.40 -36.36 -0.28
C SER A 44 2.21 -36.83 -1.72
N PRO A 45 2.36 -38.14 -2.01
CA PRO A 45 2.89 -39.16 -1.11
C PRO A 45 4.40 -38.96 -0.87
N ASN A 46 4.87 -39.43 0.28
CA ASN A 46 6.28 -39.43 0.70
C ASN A 46 7.12 -40.54 0.03
N LEU A 47 6.47 -41.42 -0.74
CA LEU A 47 7.09 -42.35 -1.68
C LEU A 47 6.39 -42.17 -3.04
N VAL A 48 7.14 -41.83 -4.08
CA VAL A 48 6.61 -41.64 -5.43
C VAL A 48 7.22 -42.66 -6.40
N PRO A 49 6.39 -43.46 -7.10
CA PRO A 49 6.84 -44.24 -8.25
C PRO A 49 7.53 -43.35 -9.29
N ALA A 50 8.53 -43.89 -9.99
CA ALA A 50 9.17 -43.20 -11.09
C ALA A 50 8.11 -42.72 -12.10
N GLY A 51 8.13 -41.41 -12.40
CA GLY A 51 7.17 -40.77 -13.30
C GLY A 51 5.97 -40.09 -12.63
N THR A 52 5.82 -40.16 -11.31
CA THR A 52 4.79 -39.41 -10.57
C THR A 52 5.39 -38.22 -9.81
N ARG A 53 4.58 -37.15 -9.66
CA ARG A 53 4.98 -35.92 -8.97
C ARG A 53 4.36 -35.87 -7.58
N PRO A 54 5.14 -35.77 -6.50
CA PRO A 54 4.58 -35.56 -5.18
C PRO A 54 3.98 -34.16 -5.09
N THR A 55 2.90 -34.01 -4.32
CA THR A 55 2.37 -32.71 -3.95
C THR A 55 3.20 -32.18 -2.79
N LEU A 56 3.88 -31.05 -2.99
CA LEU A 56 4.54 -30.32 -1.92
C LEU A 56 3.54 -29.33 -1.30
N THR A 57 3.43 -29.36 0.02
CA THR A 57 2.64 -28.40 0.77
C THR A 57 3.54 -27.68 1.74
N TRP A 58 3.62 -26.36 1.62
CA TRP A 58 4.36 -25.52 2.56
C TRP A 58 3.34 -24.76 3.43
N SER A 59 3.37 -25.02 4.74
CA SER A 59 2.57 -24.29 5.71
C SER A 59 3.46 -23.28 6.41
N VAL A 60 3.15 -21.99 6.28
CA VAL A 60 3.90 -20.90 6.93
C VAL A 60 3.04 -20.26 7.99
N THR A 61 3.56 -20.16 9.21
CA THR A 61 2.99 -19.38 10.31
C THR A 61 3.89 -18.17 10.55
N TYR A 62 3.30 -16.99 10.47
CA TYR A 62 3.93 -15.76 10.94
C TYR A 62 3.46 -15.53 12.38
N PRO A 63 4.36 -15.50 13.38
CA PRO A 63 3.96 -15.36 14.78
C PRO A 63 3.61 -13.92 15.16
N VAL A 64 3.42 -13.02 14.18
CA VAL A 64 3.04 -11.63 14.40
C VAL A 64 1.83 -11.29 13.55
N SER A 65 0.98 -10.42 14.09
CA SER A 65 -0.12 -9.79 13.38
C SER A 65 0.08 -8.27 13.39
N VAL A 66 -0.36 -7.58 12.35
CA VAL A 66 -0.39 -6.12 12.30
C VAL A 66 -1.17 -5.55 13.48
N MET A 67 -2.19 -6.27 13.96
CA MET A 67 -3.02 -5.90 15.12
C MET A 67 -2.22 -5.89 16.45
N ASP A 68 -1.05 -6.53 16.51
CA ASP A 68 -0.16 -6.40 17.67
C ASP A 68 0.46 -4.99 17.74
N TYR A 69 0.55 -4.31 16.60
CA TYR A 69 1.23 -3.02 16.43
C TYR A 69 0.31 -1.85 16.11
N VAL A 70 -0.94 -2.12 15.72
CA VAL A 70 -1.93 -1.08 15.42
C VAL A 70 -3.27 -1.40 16.06
N THR A 71 -4.10 -0.38 16.21
CA THR A 71 -5.52 -0.52 16.53
C THR A 71 -6.31 0.00 15.34
N ILE A 72 -7.31 -0.77 14.89
CA ILE A 72 -8.20 -0.37 13.79
C ILE A 72 -9.56 -0.03 14.38
N LYS A 73 -10.12 1.12 14.00
CA LYS A 73 -11.45 1.56 14.42
C LYS A 73 -12.27 2.01 13.22
N ILE A 74 -13.55 1.65 13.22
CA ILE A 74 -14.51 2.04 12.18
C ILE A 74 -15.74 2.65 12.84
N PRO A 75 -16.06 3.94 12.58
CA PRO A 75 -15.18 4.95 11.96
C PRO A 75 -13.96 5.24 12.88
N GLY A 76 -12.84 5.69 12.32
CA GLY A 76 -11.68 6.13 13.10
C GLY A 76 -10.29 5.78 12.56
N GLY A 77 -10.19 4.98 11.49
CA GLY A 77 -8.93 4.69 10.83
C GLY A 77 -8.02 3.72 11.60
N ILE A 78 -6.71 3.86 11.37
CA ILE A 78 -5.66 3.04 11.98
C ILE A 78 -4.87 3.89 12.97
N THR A 79 -4.66 3.42 14.18
CA THR A 79 -3.80 4.08 15.19
C THR A 79 -2.63 3.15 15.54
N PRO A 80 -1.38 3.50 15.17
CA PRO A 80 -0.20 2.74 15.55
C PRO A 80 0.03 2.78 17.06
N LYS A 81 0.47 1.67 17.64
CA LYS A 81 0.89 1.56 19.06
C LYS A 81 2.35 1.96 19.26
N GLN A 82 3.12 2.02 18.17
CA GLN A 82 4.52 2.43 18.12
C GLN A 82 4.82 3.11 16.78
N ASN A 83 6.01 3.68 16.63
CA ASN A 83 6.44 4.22 15.34
C ASN A 83 6.60 3.07 14.34
N LEU A 84 6.09 3.26 13.13
CA LEU A 84 6.15 2.29 12.03
C LEU A 84 6.49 3.02 10.72
N VAL A 85 7.08 2.32 9.77
CA VAL A 85 7.18 2.77 8.38
C VAL A 85 6.04 2.11 7.60
N CYS A 86 5.34 2.91 6.79
CA CYS A 86 4.16 2.50 6.05
C CYS A 86 4.38 2.71 4.56
N ASP A 87 4.16 1.66 3.78
CA ASP A 87 4.13 1.72 2.31
C ASP A 87 2.72 1.45 1.82
N VAL A 88 2.17 2.37 1.03
CA VAL A 88 0.85 2.27 0.41
C VAL A 88 1.02 1.86 -1.04
N ARG A 89 0.31 0.81 -1.44
CA ARG A 89 0.13 0.39 -2.84
C ARG A 89 -1.32 0.56 -3.23
N ILE A 90 -1.54 0.95 -4.49
CA ILE A 90 -2.86 0.93 -5.11
C ILE A 90 -3.11 -0.45 -5.70
N ILE A 91 -4.23 -1.06 -5.33
CA ILE A 91 -4.65 -2.38 -5.81
C ILE A 91 -5.62 -2.25 -6.98
N GLY A 92 -6.54 -1.29 -6.91
CA GLY A 92 -7.51 -1.05 -7.97
C GLY A 92 -8.36 0.18 -7.72
N ALA A 93 -8.91 0.71 -8.81
CA ALA A 93 -9.89 1.80 -8.80
C ALA A 93 -10.97 1.48 -9.84
N SER A 94 -12.21 1.20 -9.42
CA SER A 94 -13.26 0.65 -10.31
C SER A 94 -14.46 1.54 -10.51
N VAL A 95 -14.42 2.81 -10.11
CA VAL A 95 -15.53 3.72 -10.36
C VAL A 95 -15.76 3.84 -11.87
N THR A 96 -16.99 3.59 -12.32
CA THR A 96 -17.35 3.63 -13.74
C THR A 96 -18.60 4.46 -14.03
N THR A 97 -18.74 4.88 -15.28
CA THR A 97 -19.95 5.47 -15.86
C THR A 97 -20.23 4.81 -17.21
N GLN A 98 -21.39 5.09 -17.80
CA GLN A 98 -21.65 4.79 -19.19
C GLN A 98 -21.44 6.04 -20.06
N ASP A 99 -20.84 5.86 -21.23
CA ASP A 99 -20.80 6.90 -22.27
C ASP A 99 -22.15 7.00 -23.01
N ALA A 100 -22.24 7.95 -23.95
CA ALA A 100 -23.47 8.17 -24.74
C ALA A 100 -23.87 6.96 -25.61
N LYS A 101 -23.00 5.96 -25.78
CA LYS A 101 -23.23 4.73 -26.54
C LYS A 101 -23.48 3.53 -25.61
N GLY A 102 -23.59 3.75 -24.30
CA GLY A 102 -23.79 2.70 -23.30
C GLY A 102 -22.54 1.90 -22.96
N LYS A 103 -21.35 2.33 -23.41
CA LYS A 103 -20.09 1.65 -23.07
C LYS A 103 -19.65 2.05 -21.67
N THR A 104 -19.24 1.07 -20.86
CA THR A 104 -18.61 1.31 -19.57
C THR A 104 -17.26 2.01 -19.73
N VAL A 105 -17.07 3.11 -19.00
CA VAL A 105 -15.86 3.92 -18.96
C VAL A 105 -15.45 4.10 -17.51
N TYR A 106 -14.17 3.87 -17.22
CA TYR A 106 -13.60 4.13 -15.89
C TYR A 106 -13.44 5.63 -15.66
N LEU A 107 -13.78 6.07 -14.45
CA LEU A 107 -13.63 7.43 -14.00
C LEU A 107 -12.32 7.61 -13.25
N GLU A 108 -11.77 8.81 -13.31
CA GLU A 108 -10.60 9.17 -12.51
C GLU A 108 -10.98 9.11 -11.04
N THR A 109 -10.13 8.44 -10.27
CA THR A 109 -10.34 8.17 -8.85
C THR A 109 -9.13 8.65 -8.07
N LEU A 110 -9.38 9.36 -7.00
CA LEU A 110 -8.35 9.96 -6.17
C LEU A 110 -8.47 9.43 -4.75
N GLY A 111 -7.37 8.91 -4.23
CA GLY A 111 -7.24 8.48 -2.84
C GLY A 111 -6.36 9.41 -2.02
N GLN A 112 -6.76 9.60 -0.76
CA GLN A 112 -6.17 10.57 0.15
C GLN A 112 -5.84 9.94 1.51
N ILE A 113 -4.87 10.55 2.20
CA ILE A 113 -4.45 10.20 3.55
C ILE A 113 -4.41 11.42 4.45
N LEU A 114 -4.78 11.22 5.70
CA LEU A 114 -4.58 12.15 6.80
C LEU A 114 -3.83 11.40 7.90
N CYS A 115 -2.54 11.67 8.09
CA CYS A 115 -1.69 10.93 9.01
C CYS A 115 -1.04 11.85 10.05
N ASN A 116 -0.62 11.25 11.17
CA ASN A 116 0.16 11.92 12.21
C ASN A 116 -0.49 13.18 12.80
N GLY A 117 -1.83 13.18 12.92
CA GLY A 117 -2.56 14.33 13.43
C GLY A 117 -2.60 15.55 12.50
N ALA A 118 -2.28 15.36 11.21
CA ALA A 118 -2.41 16.42 10.21
C ALA A 118 -3.85 16.98 10.16
N SER A 119 -3.97 18.26 9.79
CA SER A 119 -5.25 18.95 9.60
C SER A 119 -5.73 18.96 8.14
N THR A 120 -4.86 18.57 7.19
CA THR A 120 -5.14 18.60 5.76
C THR A 120 -4.86 17.25 5.11
N TRP A 121 -5.80 16.79 4.28
CA TRP A 121 -5.67 15.58 3.50
C TRP A 121 -4.61 15.73 2.41
N SER A 122 -3.73 14.73 2.29
CA SER A 122 -2.73 14.61 1.23
C SER A 122 -3.16 13.58 0.20
N THR A 123 -2.96 13.85 -1.08
CA THR A 123 -3.19 12.88 -2.15
C THR A 123 -2.13 11.76 -2.11
N ILE A 124 -2.58 10.50 -2.23
CA ILE A 124 -1.74 9.31 -2.38
C ILE A 124 -1.76 8.80 -3.82
N PHE A 125 -2.94 8.78 -4.43
CA PHE A 125 -3.17 8.30 -5.78
C PHE A 125 -4.18 9.21 -6.46
N ASP A 126 -3.96 9.45 -7.75
CA ASP A 126 -4.86 10.18 -8.63
C ASP A 126 -4.67 9.59 -10.02
N GLY A 127 -5.72 8.98 -10.57
CA GLY A 127 -5.65 8.33 -11.87
C GLY A 127 -6.80 7.39 -12.19
N LEU A 128 -6.65 6.69 -13.32
CA LEU A 128 -7.62 5.73 -13.84
C LEU A 128 -7.26 4.29 -13.43
N ASN A 129 -8.21 3.36 -13.59
CA ASN A 129 -7.96 1.93 -13.42
C ASN A 129 -6.76 1.42 -14.26
N THR A 130 -6.57 1.99 -15.45
CA THR A 130 -5.50 1.63 -16.38
C THR A 130 -4.14 2.24 -16.03
N ASP A 131 -4.02 2.96 -14.91
CA ASP A 131 -2.76 3.54 -14.46
C ASP A 131 -1.70 2.45 -14.21
N THR A 132 -0.48 2.67 -14.68
CA THR A 132 0.60 1.69 -14.59
C THR A 132 0.99 1.36 -13.15
N ARG A 133 0.74 2.28 -12.20
CA ARG A 133 0.99 2.04 -10.76
C ARG A 133 0.06 0.98 -10.18
N ILE A 134 -1.16 0.87 -10.72
CA ILE A 134 -2.11 -0.21 -10.40
C ILE A 134 -1.60 -1.52 -10.97
N GLN A 135 -1.26 -1.53 -12.26
CA GLN A 135 -0.85 -2.74 -12.97
C GLN A 135 0.45 -3.34 -12.44
N THR A 136 1.35 -2.50 -11.93
CA THR A 136 2.64 -2.92 -11.36
C THR A 136 2.63 -3.06 -9.84
N GLN A 137 1.51 -2.74 -9.18
CA GLN A 137 1.38 -2.70 -7.72
C GLN A 137 2.50 -1.85 -7.06
N ALA A 138 2.83 -0.73 -7.70
CA ALA A 138 3.89 0.16 -7.25
C ALA A 138 3.54 0.80 -5.91
N ILE A 139 4.57 1.08 -5.10
CA ILE A 139 4.41 1.90 -3.91
C ILE A 139 4.08 3.33 -4.36
N VAL A 140 2.91 3.81 -4.00
CA VAL A 140 2.41 5.16 -4.34
C VAL A 140 2.68 6.17 -3.23
N LYS A 141 2.91 5.70 -2.00
CA LYS A 141 3.31 6.56 -0.87
C LYS A 141 4.09 5.76 0.17
N SER A 142 5.17 6.34 0.65
CA SER A 142 5.86 5.90 1.87
C SER A 142 5.82 7.01 2.92
N PHE A 143 5.58 6.66 4.18
CA PHE A 143 5.60 7.60 5.29
C PHE A 143 5.90 6.92 6.63
N THR A 144 6.34 7.69 7.61
CA THR A 144 6.45 7.22 9.00
C THR A 144 5.13 7.47 9.71
N ALA A 145 4.54 6.42 10.26
CA ALA A 145 3.39 6.48 11.13
C ALA A 145 3.87 6.65 12.58
N THR A 146 3.48 7.76 13.22
CA THR A 146 3.86 8.07 14.60
C THR A 146 2.95 7.33 15.57
N ALA A 147 3.54 6.81 16.66
CA ALA A 147 2.83 6.16 17.74
C ALA A 147 1.67 7.04 18.25
N ASN A 148 0.52 6.41 18.48
CA ASN A 148 -0.72 6.99 18.99
C ASN A 148 -1.35 8.10 18.13
N GLN A 149 -0.88 8.31 16.90
CA GLN A 149 -1.47 9.27 15.98
C GLN A 149 -2.33 8.55 14.93
N PRO A 150 -3.53 9.07 14.61
CA PRO A 150 -4.42 8.41 13.68
C PRO A 150 -3.90 8.52 12.24
N ILE A 151 -4.16 7.48 11.48
CA ILE A 151 -4.01 7.39 10.03
C ILE A 151 -5.41 7.16 9.46
N ASN A 152 -5.91 8.14 8.73
CA ASN A 152 -7.20 8.09 8.06
C ASN A 152 -7.01 8.05 6.56
N PHE A 153 -7.95 7.38 5.89
CA PHE A 153 -7.97 7.22 4.44
C PHE A 153 -9.31 7.69 3.91
N GLY A 154 -9.32 8.09 2.64
CA GLY A 154 -10.53 8.47 1.96
C GLY A 154 -10.28 8.67 0.48
N GLY A 155 -11.31 9.07 -0.22
CA GLY A 155 -11.20 9.34 -1.65
C GLY A 155 -12.46 9.95 -2.22
N TYR A 156 -12.37 10.24 -3.51
CA TYR A 156 -13.46 10.68 -4.35
C TYR A 156 -13.13 10.35 -5.81
N TYR A 157 -14.14 10.36 -6.66
CA TYR A 157 -13.95 10.28 -8.11
C TYR A 157 -14.25 11.61 -8.80
N ILE A 158 -13.82 11.74 -10.05
CA ILE A 158 -14.08 12.90 -10.91
C ILE A 158 -14.94 12.46 -12.08
N ASN A 159 -16.12 13.08 -12.20
CA ASN A 159 -16.98 12.97 -13.38
C ASN A 159 -17.37 14.37 -13.82
N LYS A 160 -16.53 14.99 -14.66
CA LYS A 160 -16.52 16.43 -15.01
C LYS A 160 -16.25 17.37 -13.83
N VAL A 161 -16.78 17.04 -12.66
CA VAL A 161 -16.55 17.70 -11.37
C VAL A 161 -16.17 16.66 -10.32
N LYS A 162 -15.52 17.13 -9.26
CA LYS A 162 -15.21 16.34 -8.09
C LYS A 162 -16.50 15.91 -7.37
N SER A 163 -16.60 14.62 -7.05
CA SER A 163 -17.67 14.06 -6.21
C SER A 163 -17.46 14.35 -4.72
N PHE A 164 -18.44 13.94 -3.90
CA PHE A 164 -18.30 13.97 -2.45
C PHE A 164 -17.15 13.07 -1.99
N ALA A 165 -16.39 13.53 -0.99
CA ALA A 165 -15.29 12.74 -0.43
C ALA A 165 -15.77 11.84 0.71
N TYR A 166 -15.60 10.54 0.55
CA TYR A 166 -15.84 9.57 1.60
C TYR A 166 -14.55 9.30 2.36
N THR A 167 -14.60 9.30 3.69
CA THR A 167 -13.41 9.17 4.54
C THR A 167 -13.65 8.24 5.71
N SER A 168 -12.58 7.66 6.25
CA SER A 168 -12.64 6.81 7.44
C SER A 168 -12.96 7.56 8.72
N GLN A 169 -12.97 8.89 8.70
CA GLN A 169 -13.33 9.70 9.86
C GLN A 169 -14.84 9.68 10.12
N ILE A 170 -15.66 9.42 9.08
CA ILE A 170 -17.11 9.50 9.17
C ILE A 170 -17.75 8.32 8.44
N GLY A 171 -18.61 7.61 9.16
CA GLY A 171 -19.42 6.54 8.59
C GLY A 171 -18.58 5.35 8.16
N ASP A 172 -19.05 4.70 7.10
CA ASP A 172 -18.77 3.29 6.88
C ASP A 172 -18.27 2.94 5.47
N ASN A 173 -18.04 3.97 4.66
CA ASN A 173 -17.60 3.87 3.29
C ASN A 173 -16.13 3.47 3.15
N VAL A 174 -15.33 3.58 4.21
CA VAL A 174 -13.94 3.14 4.23
C VAL A 174 -13.80 2.02 5.25
N ARG A 175 -13.27 0.88 4.80
CA ARG A 175 -13.16 -0.36 5.56
C ARG A 175 -11.72 -0.84 5.59
N PHE A 176 -11.29 -1.27 6.75
CA PHE A 176 -9.96 -1.80 6.99
C PHE A 176 -10.10 -3.27 7.33
N GLN A 177 -9.33 -4.12 6.68
CA GLN A 177 -9.28 -5.55 6.97
C GLN A 177 -7.86 -6.04 7.06
N VAL A 178 -7.64 -7.02 7.93
CA VAL A 178 -6.37 -7.70 8.12
C VAL A 178 -6.46 -9.14 7.60
N ASN A 179 -5.32 -9.83 7.53
CA ASN A 179 -5.27 -11.21 7.06
C ASN A 179 -6.22 -12.13 7.86
N GLY A 180 -7.05 -12.90 7.17
CA GLY A 180 -8.03 -13.82 7.74
C GLY A 180 -9.43 -13.24 7.99
N ASP A 181 -9.58 -11.92 7.90
CA ASP A 181 -10.88 -11.26 8.06
C ASP A 181 -11.87 -11.72 6.99
N THR A 182 -13.15 -11.72 7.36
CA THR A 182 -14.24 -11.90 6.40
C THR A 182 -14.68 -10.53 5.90
N PRO A 183 -14.64 -10.27 4.58
CA PRO A 183 -15.14 -9.02 4.03
C PRO A 183 -16.60 -8.74 4.41
N PRO A 184 -16.98 -7.44 4.52
CA PRO A 184 -18.38 -7.07 4.67
C PRO A 184 -19.23 -7.75 3.59
N SER A 185 -20.45 -8.17 3.94
CA SER A 185 -21.35 -8.91 3.04
C SER A 185 -21.71 -8.19 1.74
N ASN A 186 -21.48 -6.88 1.68
CA ASN A 186 -21.64 -6.04 0.50
C ASN A 186 -20.54 -6.26 -0.55
N LEU A 187 -19.36 -6.71 -0.12
CA LEU A 187 -18.28 -7.06 -1.04
C LEU A 187 -18.60 -8.43 -1.66
N PRO A 188 -18.62 -8.55 -3.01
CA PRO A 188 -18.88 -9.82 -3.67
C PRO A 188 -17.91 -10.92 -3.24
N GLY A 189 -18.37 -12.16 -3.19
CA GLY A 189 -17.54 -13.31 -2.86
C GLY A 189 -16.43 -13.55 -3.89
N CYS A 190 -15.40 -14.32 -3.51
CA CYS A 190 -14.21 -14.57 -4.34
C CYS A 190 -14.52 -15.07 -5.77
N ASN A 191 -15.64 -15.78 -5.93
CA ASN A 191 -16.05 -16.40 -7.19
C ASN A 191 -17.19 -15.65 -7.89
N ASP A 192 -17.66 -14.54 -7.31
CA ASP A 192 -18.76 -13.77 -7.89
C ASP A 192 -18.29 -13.00 -9.13
N ALA A 193 -19.15 -12.94 -10.15
CA ALA A 193 -18.85 -12.25 -11.40
C ALA A 193 -18.71 -10.73 -11.22
N SER A 194 -19.30 -10.17 -10.17
CA SER A 194 -19.20 -8.75 -9.78
C SER A 194 -17.95 -8.44 -8.97
N LEU A 195 -17.17 -9.44 -8.54
CA LEU A 195 -15.88 -9.19 -7.91
C LEU A 195 -14.88 -8.69 -8.95
N ASN A 196 -14.29 -7.53 -8.69
CA ASN A 196 -13.22 -7.01 -9.50
C ASN A 196 -12.02 -7.96 -9.48
N SER A 197 -11.49 -8.25 -10.68
CA SER A 197 -10.41 -9.23 -10.86
C SER A 197 -9.15 -8.89 -10.05
N PHE A 198 -8.88 -7.61 -9.81
CA PHE A 198 -7.74 -7.15 -9.01
C PHE A 198 -7.80 -7.58 -7.54
N LEU A 199 -8.98 -7.93 -7.00
CA LEU A 199 -9.13 -8.40 -5.62
C LEU A 199 -8.87 -9.89 -5.45
N LYS A 200 -9.01 -10.69 -6.51
CA LYS A 200 -8.88 -12.15 -6.44
C LYS A 200 -7.57 -12.64 -5.82
N PRO A 201 -6.39 -12.02 -6.08
CA PRO A 201 -5.14 -12.43 -5.45
C PRO A 201 -5.08 -12.18 -3.93
N TYR A 202 -5.97 -11.32 -3.41
CA TYR A 202 -5.99 -10.88 -2.01
C TYR A 202 -7.11 -11.54 -1.21
N LEU A 203 -7.81 -12.50 -1.79
CA LEU A 203 -8.83 -13.31 -1.14
C LEU A 203 -8.45 -14.78 -1.24
N ASN A 204 -8.71 -15.55 -0.20
CA ASN A 204 -8.56 -17.00 -0.25
C ASN A 204 -9.77 -17.67 -0.94
N ALA A 205 -9.71 -18.99 -1.13
CA ALA A 205 -10.77 -19.75 -1.78
C ALA A 205 -12.14 -19.66 -1.06
N SER A 206 -12.16 -19.30 0.23
CA SER A 206 -13.37 -19.07 1.03
C SER A 206 -13.83 -17.59 1.03
N GLY A 207 -13.16 -16.71 0.28
CA GLY A 207 -13.47 -15.28 0.22
C GLY A 207 -12.98 -14.46 1.41
N LYS A 208 -12.16 -15.02 2.30
CA LYS A 208 -11.51 -14.26 3.37
C LYS A 208 -10.30 -13.51 2.86
N VAL A 209 -9.97 -12.39 3.48
CA VAL A 209 -8.77 -11.61 3.17
C VAL A 209 -7.52 -12.48 3.33
N GLN A 210 -6.67 -12.47 2.31
CA GLN A 210 -5.41 -13.20 2.24
C GLN A 210 -4.30 -12.23 1.85
N ILE A 211 -3.66 -11.64 2.87
CA ILE A 211 -2.59 -10.63 2.73
C ILE A 211 -1.45 -10.92 3.72
N GLY A 212 -0.35 -10.15 3.65
CA GLY A 212 0.76 -10.32 4.56
C GLY A 212 0.38 -10.07 6.02
N PRO A 213 1.11 -10.64 6.99
CA PRO A 213 0.81 -10.51 8.42
C PRO A 213 0.89 -9.07 8.92
N MET A 214 1.68 -8.23 8.26
CA MET A 214 1.88 -6.82 8.58
C MET A 214 1.13 -5.88 7.64
N ASP A 215 0.18 -6.40 6.86
CA ASP A 215 -0.58 -5.63 5.89
C ASP A 215 -2.00 -5.33 6.39
N VAL A 216 -2.54 -4.19 5.95
CA VAL A 216 -3.95 -3.84 6.05
C VAL A 216 -4.45 -3.53 4.65
N ILE A 217 -5.49 -4.23 4.20
CA ILE A 217 -6.21 -3.88 2.96
C ILE A 217 -7.32 -2.90 3.30
N ILE A 218 -7.46 -1.86 2.49
CA ILE A 218 -8.41 -0.77 2.68
C ILE A 218 -9.36 -0.75 1.51
N PHE A 219 -10.62 -1.06 1.77
CA PHE A 219 -11.69 -1.02 0.80
C PHE A 219 -12.45 0.29 0.92
N MET A 220 -12.79 0.91 -0.21
CA MET A 220 -13.54 2.16 -0.23
C MET A 220 -14.71 2.07 -1.19
N GLU A 221 -15.83 2.63 -0.74
CA GLU A 221 -17.01 2.94 -1.52
C GLU A 221 -17.09 4.45 -1.72
N LEU A 222 -17.07 4.90 -2.97
CA LEU A 222 -16.97 6.31 -3.37
C LEU A 222 -18.20 6.80 -4.13
N THR A 223 -19.12 5.94 -4.55
CA THR A 223 -20.31 6.35 -5.31
C THR A 223 -21.55 6.57 -4.45
N THR A 224 -21.68 5.88 -3.32
CA THR A 224 -22.90 5.90 -2.49
C THR A 224 -22.63 5.60 -1.02
N ASN A 225 -23.41 6.13 -0.10
CA ASN A 225 -23.43 5.68 1.32
C ASN A 225 -24.63 4.76 1.63
N ASN A 226 -25.48 4.48 0.65
CA ASN A 226 -26.62 3.61 0.81
C ASN A 226 -26.22 2.15 0.60
N LYS A 227 -26.00 1.44 1.71
CA LYS A 227 -25.61 0.02 1.78
C LYS A 227 -26.62 -0.95 1.15
N ALA A 228 -27.84 -0.50 0.85
CA ALA A 228 -28.85 -1.33 0.21
C ALA A 228 -28.76 -1.30 -1.33
N THR A 229 -27.98 -0.39 -1.90
CA THR A 229 -27.82 -0.29 -3.35
C THR A 229 -26.75 -1.27 -3.85
N LEU A 230 -26.94 -1.82 -5.04
CA LEU A 230 -25.97 -2.72 -5.69
C LEU A 230 -24.61 -2.05 -5.94
N GLY A 231 -24.59 -0.71 -6.02
CA GLY A 231 -23.36 0.05 -6.17
C GLY A 231 -22.56 0.19 -4.89
N TYR A 232 -23.12 -0.12 -3.70
CA TYR A 232 -22.34 -0.17 -2.47
C TYR A 232 -21.67 -1.53 -2.37
N ASP A 233 -20.49 -1.66 -2.95
CA ASP A 233 -19.74 -2.93 -3.03
C ASP A 233 -18.33 -2.84 -2.43
N LEU A 234 -17.90 -1.63 -2.04
CA LEU A 234 -16.58 -1.36 -1.44
C LEU A 234 -15.39 -1.67 -2.36
N GLN A 235 -15.58 -1.65 -3.68
CA GLN A 235 -14.52 -1.94 -4.65
C GLN A 235 -14.03 -0.70 -5.42
N ASP A 236 -14.69 0.45 -5.24
CA ASP A 236 -14.42 1.69 -5.98
C ASP A 236 -12.96 2.14 -5.91
N LEU A 237 -12.32 1.98 -4.75
CA LEU A 237 -10.90 2.24 -4.57
C LEU A 237 -10.33 1.31 -3.49
N VAL A 238 -9.22 0.64 -3.78
CA VAL A 238 -8.61 -0.32 -2.86
C VAL A 238 -7.11 -0.05 -2.70
N PHE A 239 -6.69 0.11 -1.45
CA PHE A 239 -5.28 0.21 -1.07
C PHE A 239 -4.81 -1.01 -0.29
N LEU A 240 -3.51 -1.32 -0.41
CA LEU A 240 -2.81 -2.22 0.48
C LEU A 240 -1.73 -1.42 1.21
N VAL A 241 -1.77 -1.42 2.53
CA VAL A 241 -0.80 -0.71 3.38
C VAL A 241 0.05 -1.74 4.12
N THR A 242 1.34 -1.73 3.86
CA THR A 242 2.33 -2.59 4.52
C THR A 242 3.01 -1.82 5.63
N PHE A 243 2.98 -2.37 6.85
CA PHE A 243 3.65 -1.82 8.02
C PHE A 243 4.99 -2.52 8.26
N THR A 244 6.03 -1.74 8.53
CA THR A 244 7.34 -2.25 8.92
C THR A 244 7.84 -1.54 10.17
N LYS A 245 8.60 -2.25 11.00
CA LYS A 245 9.26 -1.62 12.15
C LYS A 245 10.38 -0.69 11.62
N PRO A 246 10.61 0.47 12.24
CA PRO A 246 11.77 1.28 11.93
C PRO A 246 13.03 0.45 12.16
N LEU A 247 14.07 0.67 11.35
CA LEU A 247 15.39 0.15 11.67
C LEU A 247 15.83 0.79 12.99
N ASN A 248 16.05 -0.01 14.03
CA ASN A 248 16.72 0.50 15.21
C ASN A 248 18.16 0.87 14.80
N PRO A 249 18.64 2.08 15.12
CA PRO A 249 20.05 2.41 14.98
C PRO A 249 20.93 1.52 15.89
#